data_AF-A0A7Y2EAX2-F1
#
_entry.id   AF-A0A7Y2EAX2-F1
#
_cell.length_a   1.000
_cell.length_b   1.000
_cell.length_c   1.000
_cell.angle_alpha   90.00
_cell.angle_beta   90.00
_cell.angle_gamma   90.00
#
_symmetry.space_group_name_H-M   'P 1'
#
loop_
_entity.id
_entity.type
_entity.pdbx_description
1 polymer ?
#
loop_
_entity_poly.entity_id
_entity_poly.type
_entity_poly.pdbx_seq_one_letter_code
_entity_poly.pdbx_strand_id
1 'polypeptide(L)'
;MRTEPYLAAFTTDVEDYFQAEALREFCPRADWANLEDRTELNTLRVLELLARKQVLGTFFILGWTAERHPELVKRIAKEGHEVASHGYGHELIYRQTPEEFRKDVRRCRKILQDLSGQEVVGYRAPSYTIVEGTRWALDVLTEEGYEYDSSIFPIKRRKYGIPDAPRGPHWVDTPQGRLAEFPLPAVRLGPMN
;
A
#
# COMPACT_ATOMS: atom_id res chain seq x y z
N MET A 1 -27.16 -8.90 -22.42
CA MET A 1 -25.86 -8.71 -21.72
C MET A 1 -26.06 -7.58 -20.73
N ARG A 2 -25.82 -7.81 -19.43
CA ARG A 2 -25.96 -6.75 -18.43
C ARG A 2 -24.87 -5.69 -18.68
N THR A 3 -25.29 -4.47 -18.98
CA THR A 3 -24.44 -3.28 -19.21
C THR A 3 -24.38 -2.43 -17.93
N GLU A 4 -24.24 -3.07 -16.77
CA GLU A 4 -23.88 -2.35 -15.56
C GLU A 4 -22.37 -2.06 -15.68
N PRO A 5 -21.93 -0.79 -15.55
CA PRO A 5 -20.51 -0.48 -15.58
C PRO A 5 -19.81 -1.24 -14.44
N TYR A 6 -18.72 -1.93 -14.77
CA TYR A 6 -17.88 -2.55 -13.75
C TYR A 6 -17.27 -1.45 -12.88
N LEU A 7 -17.52 -1.50 -11.57
CA LEU A 7 -16.81 -0.69 -10.60
C LEU A 7 -15.35 -1.16 -10.58
N ALA A 8 -14.42 -0.28 -10.95
CA ALA A 8 -12.99 -0.54 -10.92
C ALA A 8 -12.30 0.61 -10.17
N ALA A 9 -11.25 0.27 -9.42
CA ALA A 9 -10.40 1.22 -8.73
C ALA A 9 -9.00 1.19 -9.35
N PHE A 10 -8.40 2.36 -9.57
CA PHE A 10 -6.98 2.49 -9.85
C PHE A 10 -6.25 2.72 -8.53
N THR A 11 -5.22 1.92 -8.27
CA THR A 11 -4.35 2.12 -7.12
C THR A 11 -2.90 1.97 -7.54
N THR A 12 -1.99 2.70 -6.89
CA THR A 12 -0.55 2.60 -7.14
C THR A 12 0.23 2.78 -5.85
N ASP A 13 1.39 2.13 -5.79
CA ASP A 13 2.35 2.31 -4.72
C ASP A 13 3.30 3.44 -5.15
N VAL A 14 3.60 4.37 -4.23
CA VAL A 14 4.45 5.54 -4.48
C VAL A 14 5.80 5.29 -3.81
N GLU A 15 6.63 4.59 -4.57
CA GLU A 15 7.98 4.16 -4.24
C GLU A 15 8.85 4.15 -5.49
N ASP A 16 10.17 3.99 -5.32
CA ASP A 16 11.12 3.92 -6.42
C ASP A 16 11.97 2.65 -6.39
N TYR A 17 12.76 2.43 -7.44
CA TYR A 17 13.55 1.21 -7.64
C TYR A 17 14.45 0.87 -6.44
N PHE A 18 15.01 1.88 -5.76
CA PHE A 18 15.92 1.67 -4.64
C PHE A 18 15.21 1.20 -3.35
N GLN A 19 13.89 1.27 -3.29
CA GLN A 19 13.07 0.77 -2.19
C GLN A 19 12.59 -0.68 -2.44
N ALA A 20 12.60 -1.14 -3.69
CA ALA A 20 12.15 -2.47 -4.05
C ALA A 20 12.97 -3.57 -3.35
N GLU A 21 12.29 -4.54 -2.75
CA GLU A 21 12.95 -5.63 -1.98
C GLU A 21 13.96 -6.42 -2.83
N ALA A 22 13.72 -6.52 -4.15
CA ALA A 22 14.64 -7.20 -5.07
C ALA A 22 16.01 -6.51 -5.20
N LEU A 23 16.10 -5.22 -4.87
CA LEU A 23 17.32 -4.42 -4.98
C LEU A 23 17.89 -3.99 -3.62
N ARG A 24 17.29 -4.41 -2.50
CA ARG A 24 17.68 -4.00 -1.13
C ARG A 24 19.17 -4.20 -0.82
N GLU A 25 19.78 -5.29 -1.31
CA GLU A 25 21.21 -5.57 -1.11
C GLU A 25 22.13 -4.58 -1.85
N PHE A 26 21.67 -4.03 -2.98
CA PHE A 26 22.42 -3.08 -3.80
C PHE A 26 22.08 -1.63 -3.48
N CYS A 27 20.93 -1.39 -2.84
CA CYS A 27 20.43 -0.08 -2.47
C CYS A 27 20.10 -0.05 -0.97
N PRO A 28 21.12 -0.13 -0.08
CA PRO A 28 20.88 -0.11 1.34
C PRO A 28 20.23 1.22 1.74
N ARG A 29 19.37 1.18 2.76
CA ARG A 29 18.56 2.33 3.18
C ARG A 29 19.35 3.59 3.51
N ALA A 30 20.56 3.43 4.04
CA ALA A 30 21.46 4.54 4.34
C ALA A 30 21.84 5.36 3.10
N ASP A 31 21.81 4.76 1.92
CA ASP A 31 22.24 5.38 0.67
C ASP A 31 21.08 6.01 -0.13
N TRP A 32 19.83 5.75 0.25
CA TRP A 32 18.64 6.19 -0.50
C TRP A 32 18.65 7.70 -0.82
N ALA A 33 19.11 8.54 0.09
CA ALA A 33 19.15 9.98 -0.11
C ALA A 33 20.10 10.43 -1.24
N ASN A 34 21.06 9.58 -1.62
CA ASN A 34 22.09 9.84 -2.63
C ASN A 34 21.78 9.17 -3.98
N LEU A 35 20.75 8.35 -4.06
CA LEU A 35 20.34 7.67 -5.28
C LEU A 35 19.45 8.60 -6.12
N GLU A 36 19.45 8.37 -7.44
CA GLU A 36 18.55 9.11 -8.33
C GLU A 36 17.10 8.78 -7.94
N ASP A 37 16.34 9.82 -7.62
CA ASP A 37 14.96 9.73 -7.18
C ASP A 37 14.04 10.26 -8.28
N ARG A 38 13.21 9.38 -8.81
CA ARG A 38 12.27 9.60 -9.91
C ARG A 38 10.82 9.58 -9.44
N THR A 39 10.59 9.44 -8.14
CA THR A 39 9.27 9.26 -7.55
C THR A 39 8.32 10.38 -7.93
N GLU A 40 8.74 11.63 -7.74
CA GLU A 40 7.91 12.80 -8.06
C GLU A 40 7.58 12.85 -9.56
N LEU A 41 8.59 12.81 -10.42
CA LEU A 41 8.41 12.90 -11.87
C LEU A 41 7.47 11.80 -12.41
N ASN A 42 7.63 10.56 -11.94
CA ASN A 42 6.78 9.45 -12.37
C ASN A 42 5.34 9.61 -11.85
N THR A 43 5.18 10.01 -10.59
CA THR A 43 3.86 10.22 -10.00
C THR A 43 3.11 11.35 -10.69
N LEU A 44 3.80 12.45 -11.04
CA LEU A 44 3.20 13.56 -11.80
C LEU A 44 2.67 13.12 -13.18
N ARG A 45 3.35 12.19 -13.85
CA ARG A 45 2.88 11.63 -15.13
C ARG A 45 1.63 10.76 -14.94
N VAL A 46 1.55 10.01 -13.85
CA VAL A 46 0.36 9.23 -13.50
C VAL A 46 -0.82 10.17 -13.21
N LEU A 47 -0.62 11.21 -12.39
CA LEU A 47 -1.64 12.22 -12.11
C LEU A 47 -2.14 12.89 -13.38
N GLU A 48 -1.24 13.28 -14.29
CA GLU A 48 -1.64 13.86 -15.58
C GLU A 48 -2.48 12.88 -16.42
N LEU A 49 -2.12 11.60 -16.46
CA LEU A 49 -2.89 10.58 -17.17
C LEU A 49 -4.28 10.40 -16.55
N LEU A 50 -4.36 10.34 -15.22
CA LEU A 50 -5.62 10.21 -14.48
C LEU A 50 -6.53 11.43 -14.71
N ALA A 51 -5.99 12.64 -14.67
CA ALA A 51 -6.71 13.87 -14.96
C ALA A 51 -7.27 13.89 -16.39
N ARG A 52 -6.47 13.52 -17.39
CA ARG A 52 -6.92 13.40 -18.79
C ARG A 52 -8.03 12.35 -18.97
N LYS A 53 -8.10 11.35 -18.10
CA LYS A 53 -9.11 10.30 -18.11
C LYS A 53 -10.28 10.58 -17.16
N GLN A 54 -10.23 11.66 -16.39
CA GLN A 54 -11.22 11.99 -15.36
C GLN A 54 -11.43 10.85 -14.36
N VAL A 55 -10.34 10.18 -13.97
CA VAL A 55 -10.33 9.05 -13.04
C VAL A 55 -9.62 9.46 -11.76
N LEU A 56 -10.22 9.14 -10.60
CA LEU A 56 -9.55 9.24 -9.31
C LEU A 56 -8.85 7.92 -8.97
N GLY A 57 -7.94 7.97 -8.00
CA GLY A 57 -7.11 6.83 -7.66
C GLY A 57 -6.63 6.89 -6.22
N THR A 58 -6.14 5.76 -5.73
CA THR A 58 -5.58 5.62 -4.38
C THR A 58 -4.06 5.46 -4.48
N PHE A 59 -3.33 6.30 -3.76
CA PHE A 59 -1.88 6.32 -3.76
C PHE A 59 -1.38 5.82 -2.40
N PHE A 60 -0.81 4.62 -2.38
CA PHE A 60 -0.17 4.05 -1.20
C PHE A 60 1.25 4.60 -1.10
N ILE A 61 1.48 5.54 -0.19
CA ILE A 61 2.71 6.32 -0.13
C ILE A 61 3.58 5.88 1.04
N LEU A 62 4.88 5.71 0.80
CA LEU A 62 5.84 5.49 1.86
C LEU A 62 6.05 6.77 2.68
N GLY A 63 6.10 6.65 4.01
CA GLY A 63 6.39 7.78 4.87
C GLY A 63 7.74 8.45 4.58
N TRP A 64 8.77 7.67 4.18
CA TRP A 64 10.05 8.21 3.73
C TRP A 64 9.90 9.09 2.47
N THR A 65 9.10 8.62 1.50
CA THR A 65 8.80 9.36 0.27
C THR A 65 8.03 10.65 0.59
N ALA A 66 7.07 10.58 1.51
CA ALA A 66 6.27 11.72 1.93
C ALA A 66 7.10 12.83 2.61
N GLU A 67 8.06 12.48 3.47
CA GLU A 67 8.97 13.46 4.09
C GLU A 67 9.86 14.16 3.05
N ARG A 68 10.24 13.45 1.99
CA ARG A 68 11.12 13.97 0.93
C ARG A 68 10.36 14.80 -0.10
N HIS A 69 9.13 14.42 -0.42
CA HIS A 69 8.28 15.05 -1.43
C HIS A 69 6.94 15.53 -0.84
N PRO A 70 6.95 16.45 0.15
CA PRO A 70 5.72 16.86 0.84
C PRO A 70 4.72 17.55 -0.10
N GLU A 71 5.21 18.30 -1.09
CA GLU A 71 4.36 18.97 -2.08
C GLU A 71 3.67 17.98 -3.02
N LEU A 72 4.30 16.82 -3.29
CA LEU A 72 3.66 15.76 -4.06
C LEU A 72 2.46 15.18 -3.32
N VAL A 73 2.59 14.89 -2.02
CA VAL A 73 1.47 14.36 -1.20
C VAL A 73 0.32 15.37 -1.14
N LYS A 74 0.63 16.64 -0.89
CA LYS A 74 -0.37 17.74 -0.91
C LYS A 74 -1.07 17.83 -2.26
N ARG A 75 -0.33 17.68 -3.36
CA ARG A 75 -0.88 17.75 -4.71
C ARG A 75 -1.81 16.57 -5.00
N ILE A 76 -1.41 15.34 -4.67
CA ILE A 76 -2.26 14.13 -4.78
C ILE A 76 -3.60 14.38 -4.08
N ALA A 77 -3.56 14.83 -2.84
CA ALA A 77 -4.77 15.13 -2.06
C ALA A 77 -5.60 16.27 -2.66
N LYS A 78 -4.96 17.37 -3.08
CA LYS A 78 -5.61 18.54 -3.68
C LYS A 78 -6.32 18.20 -5.01
N GLU A 79 -5.78 17.25 -5.78
CA GLU A 79 -6.38 16.76 -7.02
C GLU A 79 -7.54 15.76 -6.77
N GLY A 80 -7.86 15.48 -5.50
CA GLY A 80 -9.01 14.65 -5.11
C GLY A 80 -8.72 13.15 -5.05
N HIS A 81 -7.46 12.75 -5.19
CA HIS A 81 -7.04 11.37 -5.01
C HIS A 81 -6.98 11.00 -3.52
N GLU A 82 -7.11 9.71 -3.22
CA GLU A 82 -6.94 9.19 -1.88
C GLU A 82 -5.46 9.01 -1.56
N VAL A 83 -5.05 9.48 -0.38
CA VAL A 83 -3.74 9.23 0.22
C VAL A 83 -3.86 8.07 1.21
N ALA A 84 -3.17 6.97 0.91
CA ALA A 84 -3.12 5.76 1.74
C ALA A 84 -1.69 5.42 2.17
N SER A 85 -1.54 4.60 3.21
CA SER A 85 -0.25 4.27 3.82
C SER A 85 0.40 3.05 3.17
N HIS A 86 1.69 3.15 2.84
CA HIS A 86 2.51 2.00 2.43
C HIS A 86 3.55 1.60 3.50
N GLY A 87 3.36 2.06 4.75
CA GLY A 87 4.39 1.99 5.79
C GLY A 87 5.47 3.06 5.61
N TYR A 88 6.43 3.14 6.53
CA TYR A 88 7.41 4.21 6.51
C TYR A 88 8.63 3.88 5.62
N GLY A 89 9.20 2.68 5.78
CA GLY A 89 10.50 2.32 5.22
C GLY A 89 10.54 1.15 4.23
N HIS A 90 9.41 0.75 3.65
CA HIS A 90 9.31 -0.46 2.82
C HIS A 90 9.91 -1.72 3.50
N GLU A 91 9.62 -1.89 4.80
CA GLU A 91 10.08 -3.05 5.57
C GLU A 91 9.12 -4.23 5.41
N LEU A 92 9.66 -5.42 5.18
CA LEU A 92 8.85 -6.64 5.09
C LEU A 92 8.25 -6.96 6.46
N ILE A 93 6.96 -7.27 6.52
CA ILE A 93 6.24 -7.44 7.79
C ILE A 93 6.81 -8.61 8.61
N TYR A 94 7.19 -9.72 7.97
CA TYR A 94 7.79 -10.86 8.69
C TYR A 94 9.22 -10.62 9.21
N ARG A 95 9.83 -9.45 8.91
CA ARG A 95 11.09 -9.00 9.51
C ARG A 95 10.87 -8.04 10.69
N GLN A 96 9.61 -7.80 11.06
CA GLN A 96 9.22 -6.88 12.12
C GLN A 96 8.52 -7.63 13.23
N THR A 97 8.70 -7.15 14.45
CA THR A 97 7.83 -7.44 15.58
C THR A 97 6.52 -6.64 15.45
N PRO A 98 5.44 -7.05 16.15
CA PRO A 98 4.21 -6.27 16.17
C PRO A 98 4.37 -4.83 16.62
N GLU A 99 5.28 -4.56 17.56
CA GLU A 99 5.51 -3.21 18.06
C GLU A 99 6.34 -2.35 17.08
N GLU A 100 7.29 -2.95 16.36
CA GLU A 100 8.01 -2.25 15.28
C GLU A 100 7.05 -1.87 14.15
N PHE A 101 6.21 -2.82 13.73
CA PHE A 101 5.19 -2.58 12.71
C PHE A 101 4.21 -1.49 13.14
N ARG A 102 3.72 -1.54 14.39
CA ARG A 102 2.84 -0.50 14.97
C ARG A 102 3.47 0.89 14.87
N LYS A 103 4.73 1.02 15.27
CA LYS A 103 5.46 2.30 15.18
C LYS A 103 5.62 2.77 13.74
N ASP A 104 5.94 1.86 12.82
CA ASP A 104 6.09 2.14 11.39
C ASP A 104 4.79 2.70 10.79
N VAL A 105 3.68 1.97 10.94
CA VAL A 105 2.39 2.37 10.36
C VAL A 105 1.81 3.61 11.02
N ARG A 106 1.97 3.78 12.34
CA ARG A 106 1.51 4.98 13.06
C ARG A 106 2.28 6.22 12.61
N ARG A 107 3.60 6.11 12.46
CA ARG A 107 4.44 7.21 11.99
C ARG A 107 4.05 7.61 10.57
N CYS A 108 3.94 6.63 9.67
CA CYS A 108 3.56 6.87 8.28
C CYS A 108 2.18 7.53 8.19
N ARG A 109 1.17 6.98 8.88
CA ARG A 109 -0.19 7.53 8.95
C ARG A 109 -0.17 8.99 9.37
N LYS A 110 0.53 9.32 10.46
CA LYS A 110 0.63 10.69 10.95
C LYS A 110 1.21 11.65 9.91
N ILE A 111 2.35 11.31 9.29
CA ILE A 111 3.00 12.16 8.28
C ILE A 111 2.05 12.43 7.11
N LEU A 112 1.41 11.38 6.61
CA LEU A 112 0.49 11.49 5.48
C LEU A 112 -0.75 12.33 5.80
N GLN A 113 -1.33 12.18 6.99
CA GLN A 113 -2.45 13.01 7.43
C GLN A 113 -2.06 14.47 7.59
N ASP A 114 -0.92 14.75 8.22
CA ASP A 114 -0.42 16.12 8.42
C ASP A 114 -0.18 16.83 7.06
N LEU A 115 0.29 16.10 6.05
CA LEU A 115 0.56 16.64 4.70
C LEU A 115 -0.69 16.76 3.84
N SER A 116 -1.54 15.74 3.83
CA SER A 116 -2.70 15.65 2.92
C SER A 116 -3.93 16.40 3.45
N GLY A 117 -4.05 16.56 4.78
CA GLY A 117 -5.29 17.00 5.43
C GLY A 117 -6.44 15.99 5.34
N GLN A 118 -6.18 14.77 4.86
CA GLN A 118 -7.13 13.66 4.80
C GLN A 118 -6.93 12.74 6.01
N GLU A 119 -7.98 12.03 6.44
CA GLU A 119 -7.80 10.84 7.27
C GLU A 119 -7.18 9.73 6.41
N VAL A 120 -6.16 9.05 6.94
CA VAL A 120 -5.48 7.96 6.22
C VAL A 120 -5.97 6.64 6.79
N VAL A 121 -6.88 5.99 6.07
CA VAL A 121 -7.58 4.78 6.54
C VAL A 121 -7.18 3.50 5.80
N GLY A 122 -6.47 3.65 4.68
CA GLY A 122 -5.99 2.54 3.85
C GLY A 122 -4.54 2.16 4.12
N TYR A 123 -4.25 0.86 4.10
CA TYR A 123 -2.90 0.31 4.15
C TYR A 123 -2.63 -0.67 3.00
N ARG A 124 -1.37 -0.72 2.56
CA ARG A 124 -0.85 -1.81 1.73
C ARG A 124 0.56 -2.16 2.18
N ALA A 125 0.84 -3.45 2.30
CA ALA A 125 2.11 -3.96 2.76
C ALA A 125 3.18 -3.92 1.66
N PRO A 126 4.40 -3.46 1.99
CA PRO A 126 5.59 -3.68 1.19
C PRO A 126 5.69 -5.14 0.72
N SER A 127 5.80 -5.32 -0.59
CA SER A 127 5.91 -6.63 -1.24
C SER A 127 4.81 -7.65 -0.86
N TYR A 128 3.61 -7.18 -0.48
CA TYR A 128 2.45 -8.01 -0.14
C TYR A 128 2.72 -9.02 1.00
N THR A 129 3.46 -8.59 2.02
CA THR A 129 3.98 -9.48 3.08
C THR A 129 3.05 -9.74 4.26
N ILE A 130 1.75 -9.47 4.09
CA ILE A 130 0.70 -10.07 4.93
C ILE A 130 0.44 -11.49 4.41
N VAL A 131 1.01 -12.45 5.14
CA VAL A 131 0.94 -13.89 4.87
C VAL A 131 0.41 -14.60 6.12
N GLU A 132 0.21 -15.91 6.05
CA GLU A 132 -0.29 -16.71 7.18
C GLU A 132 0.47 -16.45 8.51
N GLY A 133 1.79 -16.36 8.46
CA GLY A 133 2.62 -16.10 9.64
C GLY A 133 2.60 -14.66 10.16
N THR A 134 1.99 -13.72 9.44
CA THR A 134 1.96 -12.29 9.77
C THR A 134 0.56 -11.70 9.82
N ARG A 135 -0.49 -12.54 9.93
CA ARG A 135 -1.87 -12.09 10.08
C ARG A 135 -2.10 -11.16 11.27
N TRP A 136 -1.27 -11.24 12.30
CA TRP A 136 -1.27 -10.30 13.43
C TRP A 136 -1.13 -8.83 12.99
N ALA A 137 -0.57 -8.57 11.80
CA ALA A 137 -0.48 -7.21 11.26
C ALA A 137 -1.86 -6.60 11.01
N LEU A 138 -2.86 -7.40 10.63
CA LEU A 138 -4.25 -6.94 10.43
C LEU A 138 -4.88 -6.49 11.75
N ASP A 139 -4.55 -7.17 12.86
CA ASP A 139 -4.97 -6.76 14.21
C ASP A 139 -4.36 -5.40 14.55
N VAL A 140 -3.04 -5.23 14.34
CA VAL A 140 -2.34 -3.96 14.57
C VAL A 140 -2.91 -2.83 13.70
N LEU A 141 -3.20 -3.09 12.43
CA LEU A 141 -3.83 -2.10 11.54
C LEU A 141 -5.18 -1.63 12.09
N THR A 142 -6.02 -2.58 12.53
CA THR A 142 -7.32 -2.23 13.12
C THR A 142 -7.15 -1.39 14.40
N GLU A 143 -6.21 -1.75 15.26
CA GLU A 143 -5.90 -1.00 16.50
C GLU A 143 -5.41 0.43 16.23
N GLU A 144 -4.66 0.63 15.14
CA GLU A 144 -4.13 1.94 14.74
C GLU A 144 -5.13 2.78 13.93
N GLY A 145 -6.37 2.29 13.75
CA GLY A 145 -7.46 3.01 13.11
C GLY A 145 -7.48 2.92 11.58
N TYR A 146 -6.81 1.92 10.99
CA TYR A 146 -7.00 1.60 9.57
C TYR A 146 -8.34 0.88 9.37
N GLU A 147 -9.06 1.23 8.31
CA GLU A 147 -10.36 0.66 7.96
C GLU A 147 -10.26 -0.41 6.87
N TYR A 148 -9.22 -0.33 6.03
CA TYR A 148 -8.99 -1.34 5.00
C TYR A 148 -7.51 -1.64 4.74
N ASP A 149 -7.26 -2.85 4.23
CA ASP A 149 -5.98 -3.36 3.76
C ASP A 149 -6.11 -3.78 2.29
N SER A 150 -4.99 -3.73 1.56
CA SER A 150 -4.86 -4.22 0.19
C SER A 150 -3.55 -4.95 0.01
N SER A 151 -3.27 -5.91 0.89
CA SER A 151 -1.99 -6.63 0.94
C SER A 151 -2.09 -8.11 0.59
N ILE A 152 -3.27 -8.73 0.72
CA ILE A 152 -3.39 -10.17 0.54
C ILE A 152 -3.39 -10.50 -0.95
N PHE A 153 -2.42 -11.30 -1.37
CA PHE A 153 -2.32 -11.78 -2.74
C PHE A 153 -2.77 -13.25 -2.84
N PRO A 154 -3.92 -13.57 -3.46
CA PRO A 154 -4.46 -14.93 -3.57
C PRO A 154 -3.76 -15.83 -4.61
N ILE A 155 -2.44 -15.94 -4.52
CA ILE A 155 -1.56 -16.75 -5.38
C ILE A 155 -0.55 -17.56 -4.55
N LYS A 156 0.09 -18.55 -5.18
CA LYS A 156 1.17 -19.33 -4.55
C LYS A 156 2.54 -18.79 -4.91
N ARG A 157 3.19 -18.06 -3.99
CA ARG A 157 4.60 -17.67 -4.10
C ARG A 157 5.36 -18.02 -2.82
N ARG A 158 6.69 -18.17 -2.94
CA ARG A 158 7.54 -18.60 -1.82
C ARG A 158 7.65 -17.55 -0.70
N LYS A 159 7.65 -16.26 -1.06
CA LYS A 159 7.94 -15.15 -0.14
C LYS A 159 6.70 -14.35 0.29
N TYR A 160 5.57 -14.53 -0.40
CA TYR A 160 4.32 -13.81 -0.18
C TYR A 160 3.15 -14.60 -0.78
N GLY A 161 1.93 -14.14 -0.52
CA GLY A 161 0.71 -14.71 -1.07
C GLY A 161 0.09 -15.83 -0.23
N ILE A 162 -1.23 -15.93 -0.34
CA ILE A 162 -2.09 -16.86 0.40
C ILE A 162 -3.02 -17.52 -0.63
N PRO A 163 -2.69 -18.71 -1.19
CA PRO A 163 -3.40 -19.28 -2.35
C PRO A 163 -4.91 -19.45 -2.16
N ASP A 164 -5.32 -19.69 -0.93
CA ASP A 164 -6.69 -19.99 -0.51
C ASP A 164 -7.44 -18.75 0.01
N ALA A 165 -6.81 -17.57 -0.02
CA ALA A 165 -7.49 -16.33 0.33
C ALA A 165 -8.63 -16.00 -0.65
N PRO A 166 -9.70 -15.32 -0.19
CA PRO A 166 -10.73 -14.80 -1.09
C PRO A 166 -10.12 -13.89 -2.16
N ARG A 167 -10.66 -13.95 -3.38
CA ARG A 167 -10.20 -13.14 -4.53
C ARG A 167 -10.94 -11.82 -4.70
N GLY A 168 -12.06 -11.66 -4.00
CA GLY A 168 -12.85 -10.44 -3.99
C GLY A 168 -12.73 -9.72 -2.65
N PRO A 169 -13.18 -8.45 -2.59
CA PRO A 169 -13.27 -7.71 -1.35
C PRO A 169 -14.06 -8.50 -0.29
N HIS A 170 -13.53 -8.53 0.93
CA HIS A 170 -14.14 -9.26 2.04
C HIS A 170 -13.81 -8.61 3.37
N TRP A 171 -14.54 -8.99 4.41
CA TRP A 171 -14.25 -8.53 5.76
C TRP A 171 -13.30 -9.49 6.46
N VAL A 172 -12.38 -8.93 7.21
CA VAL A 172 -11.53 -9.63 8.17
C VAL A 172 -11.95 -9.18 9.56
N ASP A 173 -12.38 -10.13 10.39
CA ASP A 173 -12.68 -9.88 11.80
C ASP A 173 -11.36 -9.93 12.60
N THR A 174 -11.15 -8.93 13.45
CA THR A 174 -10.01 -8.83 14.37
C THR A 174 -10.53 -8.68 15.80
N PRO A 175 -9.69 -8.87 16.84
CA PRO A 175 -10.14 -8.71 18.23
C PRO A 175 -10.73 -7.34 18.57
N GLN A 176 -10.35 -6.29 17.83
CA GLN A 176 -10.71 -4.90 18.09
C GLN A 176 -11.78 -4.36 17.12
N GLY A 177 -12.19 -5.15 16.13
CA GLY A 177 -13.19 -4.73 15.17
C GLY A 177 -13.15 -5.53 13.88
N ARG A 178 -13.37 -4.84 12.77
CA ARG A 178 -13.34 -5.42 11.44
C ARG A 178 -12.59 -4.51 10.48
N LEU A 179 -11.92 -5.11 9.53
CA LEU A 179 -11.16 -4.43 8.50
C LEU A 179 -11.60 -4.97 7.13
N ALA A 180 -11.78 -4.09 6.14
CA ALA A 180 -12.05 -4.52 4.79
C ALA A 180 -10.74 -4.92 4.10
N GLU A 181 -10.67 -6.13 3.55
CA GLU A 181 -9.56 -6.54 2.70
C GLU A 181 -9.94 -6.37 1.23
N PHE A 182 -9.05 -5.73 0.46
CA PHE A 182 -9.11 -5.62 -0.99
C PHE A 182 -7.93 -6.39 -1.62
N PRO A 183 -8.10 -7.70 -1.87
CA PRO A 183 -7.02 -8.55 -2.35
C PRO A 183 -6.50 -8.11 -3.71
N LEU A 184 -5.24 -8.43 -3.99
CA LEU A 184 -4.66 -8.18 -5.30
C LEU A 184 -5.39 -9.01 -6.36
N PRO A 185 -5.74 -8.43 -7.53
CA PRO A 185 -6.45 -9.15 -8.58
C PRO A 185 -5.67 -10.39 -9.02
N ALA A 186 -6.31 -11.55 -8.92
CA ALA A 186 -5.77 -12.82 -9.40
C ALA A 186 -6.82 -13.60 -10.17
N VAL A 187 -6.43 -14.14 -11.32
CA VAL A 187 -7.26 -15.03 -12.13
C VAL A 187 -6.72 -16.45 -12.01
N ARG A 188 -7.60 -17.42 -11.73
CA ARG A 188 -7.24 -18.83 -11.73
C ARG A 188 -7.21 -19.34 -13.18
N LEU A 189 -6.04 -19.82 -13.62
CA LEU A 189 -5.86 -20.43 -14.94
C LEU A 189 -5.50 -21.91 -14.75
N GLY A 190 -6.49 -22.79 -14.91
CA GLY A 190 -6.32 -24.24 -14.70
C GLY A 190 -6.05 -24.60 -13.22
N PRO A 191 -5.26 -25.65 -12.94
CA PRO A 191 -4.95 -26.08 -11.57
C PRO A 191 -3.86 -25.22 -10.88
N MET A 192 -3.31 -24.20 -11.55
CA MET A 192 -2.30 -23.32 -10.99
C MET A 192 -2.94 -22.04 -10.43
N ASN A 193 -2.62 -21.75 -9.17
CA ASN A 193 -2.80 -20.45 -8.51
C ASN A 193 -1.46 -19.71 -8.49
#